data_AF-A0AAQ4E3K4-F1
#
_entry.id   AF-A0AAQ4E3K4-F1
#
_cell.length_a   1.000
_cell.length_b   1.000
_cell.length_c   1.000
_cell.angle_alpha   90.00
_cell.angle_beta   90.00
_cell.angle_gamma   90.00
#
_symmetry.space_group_name_H-M   'P 1'
#
loop_
_entity.id
_entity.type
_entity.pdbx_description
1 polymer ?
#
loop_
_entity_poly.entity_id
_entity_poly.type
_entity_poly.pdbx_seq_one_letter_code
_entity_poly.pdbx_strand_id
1 'polypeptide(L)'
;MSTDAMFVAGNQAALAKYSRFEAPTYMYVFEYRGDTSLLDARLGFQRQSYDLGVSNGDELIYLFDVTADGLRPLSSLDSLVSSRIISLWTDFAKSGMAPQYPNFEYPAWPRATPSNVSAYRIGRSLQPGPEYRVEATRFWSGISPALLGQRGGESDDSRSGALATPSGYVEPLYRTLAWSMVAVAIALALALIVLLVVLYNQKKSQSFRASSDLDNSRMSTGGSTLY
;
A
#
# COMPACT_ATOMS: atom_id res chain seq x y z
N MET A 1 -9.88 -18.02 11.19
CA MET A 1 -11.09 -17.17 11.21
C MET A 1 -10.80 -15.75 10.75
N SER A 2 -10.09 -14.91 11.51
CA SER A 2 -9.84 -13.52 11.08
C SER A 2 -9.04 -13.41 9.78
N THR A 3 -7.93 -14.14 9.64
CA THR A 3 -7.14 -14.18 8.39
C THR A 3 -7.97 -14.63 7.20
N ASP A 4 -8.86 -15.60 7.42
CA ASP A 4 -9.70 -16.17 6.37
C ASP A 4 -10.74 -15.18 5.87
N ALA A 5 -11.45 -14.55 6.81
CA ALA A 5 -12.52 -13.61 6.53
C ALA A 5 -11.99 -12.30 5.91
N MET A 6 -10.86 -11.78 6.42
CA MET A 6 -10.33 -10.47 6.02
C MET A 6 -9.49 -10.52 4.75
N PHE A 7 -8.70 -11.59 4.56
CA PHE A 7 -7.70 -11.64 3.48
C PHE A 7 -7.92 -12.79 2.52
N VAL A 8 -7.95 -14.04 3.03
CA VAL A 8 -7.91 -15.23 2.16
C VAL A 8 -9.14 -15.32 1.25
N ALA A 9 -10.35 -15.15 1.80
CA ALA A 9 -11.57 -15.26 1.03
C ALA A 9 -11.66 -14.20 -0.09
N GLY A 10 -11.29 -12.95 0.23
CA GLY A 10 -11.24 -11.85 -0.73
C GLY A 10 -10.18 -12.09 -1.83
N ASN A 11 -8.97 -12.48 -1.44
CA ASN A 11 -7.88 -12.76 -2.37
C ASN A 11 -8.25 -13.89 -3.34
N GLN A 12 -8.89 -14.95 -2.85
CA GLN A 12 -9.30 -16.08 -3.68
C GLN A 12 -10.44 -15.69 -4.64
N ALA A 13 -11.39 -14.88 -4.19
CA ALA A 13 -12.44 -14.35 -5.05
C ALA A 13 -11.88 -13.43 -6.15
N ALA A 14 -10.87 -12.62 -5.83
CA ALA A 14 -10.16 -11.81 -6.82
C ALA A 14 -9.41 -12.69 -7.81
N LEU A 15 -8.62 -13.65 -7.32
CA LEU A 15 -7.86 -14.59 -8.14
C LEU A 15 -8.75 -15.36 -9.14
N ALA A 16 -9.89 -15.88 -8.67
CA ALA A 16 -10.85 -16.60 -9.51
C ALA A 16 -11.53 -15.72 -10.57
N LYS A 17 -11.66 -14.42 -10.33
CA LYS A 17 -12.17 -13.45 -11.32
C LYS A 17 -11.09 -13.10 -12.33
N TYR A 18 -9.89 -12.74 -11.87
CA TYR A 18 -8.78 -12.31 -12.72
C TYR A 18 -8.21 -13.44 -13.59
N SER A 19 -8.21 -14.68 -13.08
CA SER A 19 -7.72 -15.85 -13.82
C SER A 19 -8.49 -16.16 -15.11
N ARG A 20 -9.71 -15.61 -15.26
CA ARG A 20 -10.55 -15.77 -16.46
C ARG A 20 -10.17 -14.84 -17.61
N PHE A 21 -9.45 -13.76 -17.31
CA PHE A 21 -9.01 -12.81 -18.32
C PHE A 21 -7.69 -13.25 -18.95
N GLU A 22 -7.30 -12.64 -20.06
CA GLU A 22 -6.05 -12.99 -20.76
C GLU A 22 -4.81 -12.67 -19.91
N ALA A 23 -4.89 -11.65 -19.05
CA ALA A 23 -3.82 -11.21 -18.15
C ALA A 23 -3.34 -12.36 -17.23
N PRO A 24 -2.06 -12.76 -17.31
CA PRO A 24 -1.49 -13.76 -16.41
C PRO A 24 -1.65 -13.34 -14.94
N THR A 25 -2.31 -14.19 -14.16
CA THR A 25 -2.54 -13.97 -12.73
C THR A 25 -1.81 -15.05 -11.93
N TYR A 26 -1.13 -14.66 -10.87
CA TYR A 26 -0.33 -15.53 -10.02
C TYR A 26 -0.71 -15.32 -8.56
N MET A 27 -0.65 -16.39 -7.77
CA MET A 27 -0.90 -16.35 -6.32
C MET A 27 0.30 -16.92 -5.59
N TYR A 28 0.72 -16.25 -4.52
CA TYR A 28 1.67 -16.81 -3.56
C TYR A 28 1.10 -16.82 -2.14
N VAL A 29 1.71 -17.62 -1.29
CA VAL A 29 1.50 -17.65 0.15
C VAL A 29 2.86 -17.45 0.80
N PHE A 30 3.01 -16.37 1.54
CA PHE A 30 4.22 -16.13 2.33
C PHE A 30 4.08 -16.85 3.67
N GLU A 31 5.01 -17.76 3.96
CA GLU A 31 4.98 -18.64 5.12
C GLU A 31 6.33 -18.74 5.85
N TYR A 32 7.28 -17.90 5.45
CA TYR A 32 8.57 -17.82 6.12
C TYR A 32 8.48 -16.96 7.38
N ARG A 33 8.74 -17.57 8.54
CA ARG A 33 8.98 -16.86 9.80
C ARG A 33 10.48 -16.73 10.01
N GLY A 34 11.04 -15.53 9.79
CA GLY A 34 12.43 -15.23 10.13
C GLY A 34 12.59 -14.72 11.55
N ASP A 35 13.74 -14.13 11.84
CA ASP A 35 14.13 -13.75 13.20
C ASP A 35 13.40 -12.51 13.72
N THR A 36 12.84 -11.71 12.81
CA THR A 36 12.11 -10.48 13.10
C THR A 36 10.72 -10.51 12.48
N SER A 37 9.77 -9.87 13.14
CA SER A 37 8.41 -9.63 12.64
C SER A 37 8.06 -8.16 12.84
N LEU A 38 7.26 -7.61 11.93
CA LEU A 38 6.76 -6.25 12.02
C LEU A 38 5.84 -6.08 13.24
N LEU A 39 5.14 -7.16 13.61
CA LEU A 39 4.30 -7.18 14.81
C LEU A 39 5.14 -7.09 16.09
N ASP A 40 6.28 -7.77 16.14
CA ASP A 40 7.20 -7.70 17.29
C ASP A 40 7.70 -6.25 17.51
N ALA A 41 7.98 -5.54 16.42
CA ALA A 41 8.36 -4.14 16.47
C ALA A 41 7.25 -3.24 17.03
N ARG A 42 6.00 -3.50 16.63
CA ARG A 42 4.84 -2.75 17.12
C ARG A 42 4.51 -3.03 18.58
N LEU A 43 4.79 -4.24 19.06
CA LEU A 43 4.54 -4.67 20.44
C LEU A 43 5.72 -4.39 21.39
N GLY A 44 6.78 -3.73 20.90
CA GLY A 44 7.91 -3.26 21.72
C GLY A 44 8.98 -4.32 22.02
N PHE A 45 9.17 -5.30 21.13
CA PHE A 45 10.20 -6.36 21.20
C PHE A 45 10.23 -7.18 22.48
N GLN A 46 9.25 -7.02 23.37
CA GLN A 46 9.09 -7.94 24.48
C GLN A 46 8.82 -9.31 23.88
N ARG A 47 9.71 -10.26 24.20
CA ARG A 47 9.63 -11.64 23.74
C ARG A 47 8.23 -12.16 24.10
N GLN A 48 7.36 -12.23 23.10
CA GLN A 48 6.05 -12.83 23.29
C GLN A 48 6.31 -14.26 23.75
N SER A 49 5.59 -14.71 24.78
CA SER A 49 5.79 -16.04 25.36
C SER A 49 5.34 -17.17 24.43
N TYR A 50 4.83 -16.83 23.25
CA TYR A 50 4.21 -17.71 22.27
C TYR A 50 4.57 -17.26 20.86
N ASP A 51 4.74 -18.24 19.96
CA ASP A 51 4.97 -17.98 18.54
C ASP A 51 3.66 -17.59 17.86
N LEU A 52 3.63 -16.36 17.34
CA LEU A 52 2.49 -15.79 16.61
C LEU A 52 2.46 -16.24 15.14
N GLY A 53 3.49 -16.96 14.69
CA GLY A 53 3.68 -17.32 13.30
C GLY A 53 4.01 -16.11 12.43
N VAL A 54 3.72 -16.24 11.13
CA VAL A 54 3.92 -15.19 10.15
C VAL A 54 2.78 -14.19 10.23
N SER A 55 3.11 -12.95 10.60
CA SER A 55 2.15 -11.87 10.78
C SER A 55 1.96 -11.06 9.50
N ASN A 56 0.86 -10.31 9.45
CA ASN A 56 0.55 -9.46 8.32
C ASN A 56 1.64 -8.39 8.11
N GLY A 57 2.20 -8.33 6.90
CA GLY A 57 3.24 -7.37 6.51
C GLY A 57 4.67 -7.82 6.80
N ASP A 58 4.88 -9.02 7.37
CA ASP A 58 6.22 -9.55 7.60
C ASP A 58 6.99 -9.76 6.28
N GLU A 59 6.30 -10.03 5.17
CA GLU A 59 6.91 -10.16 3.84
C GLU A 59 7.61 -8.88 3.38
N LEU A 60 7.18 -7.71 3.87
CA LEU A 60 7.74 -6.42 3.48
C LEU A 60 9.18 -6.25 3.96
N ILE A 61 9.54 -6.88 5.09
CA ILE A 61 10.91 -6.89 5.64
C ILE A 61 11.88 -7.56 4.65
N TYR A 62 11.39 -8.50 3.85
CA TYR A 62 12.20 -9.24 2.88
C TYR A 62 12.21 -8.62 1.49
N LEU A 63 11.23 -7.76 1.18
CA LEU A 63 11.13 -7.04 -0.09
C LEU A 63 11.84 -5.70 -0.07
N PHE A 64 11.84 -5.03 1.08
CA PHE A 64 12.34 -3.67 1.24
C PHE A 64 13.33 -3.61 2.40
N ASP A 65 14.29 -2.68 2.30
CA ASP A 65 15.18 -2.36 3.41
C ASP A 65 14.41 -1.53 4.47
N VAL A 66 13.58 -2.24 5.25
CA VAL A 66 12.75 -1.63 6.29
C VAL A 66 13.62 -1.35 7.51
N THR A 67 14.02 -0.09 7.65
CA THR A 67 14.69 0.40 8.86
C THR A 67 13.66 0.95 9.84
N ALA A 68 13.50 0.29 10.98
CA ALA A 68 12.66 0.76 12.09
C ALA A 68 13.34 0.41 13.42
N ASP A 69 13.08 1.22 14.45
CA ASP A 69 13.66 1.01 15.77
C ASP A 69 13.38 -0.41 16.26
N GLY A 70 14.47 -1.14 16.52
CA GLY A 70 14.52 -2.51 17.04
C GLY A 70 14.35 -3.64 16.02
N LEU A 71 14.12 -3.35 14.73
CA LEU A 71 14.34 -4.36 13.69
C LEU A 71 15.83 -4.70 13.65
N ARG A 72 16.12 -6.01 13.72
CA ARG A 72 17.49 -6.50 13.62
C ARG A 72 17.88 -6.63 12.15
N PRO A 73 19.17 -6.49 11.82
CA PRO A 73 19.66 -6.86 10.50
C PRO A 73 19.27 -8.29 10.16
N LEU A 74 18.99 -8.54 8.87
CA LEU A 74 18.64 -9.87 8.38
C LEU A 74 19.76 -10.87 8.69
N SER A 75 19.40 -12.03 9.22
CA SER A 75 20.33 -13.16 9.32
C SER A 75 20.72 -13.69 7.93
N SER A 76 21.66 -14.62 7.87
CA SER A 76 22.07 -15.24 6.60
C SER A 76 20.90 -15.97 5.90
N LEU A 77 20.04 -16.63 6.69
CA LEU A 77 18.85 -17.30 6.17
C LEU A 77 17.79 -16.29 5.71
N ASP A 78 17.56 -15.23 6.49
CA ASP A 78 16.63 -14.16 6.13
C ASP A 78 17.07 -13.44 4.85
N SER A 79 18.37 -13.19 4.69
CA SER A 79 18.97 -12.60 3.49
C SER A 79 18.80 -13.49 2.25
N LEU A 80 18.88 -14.81 2.43
CA LEU A 80 18.62 -15.77 1.35
C LEU A 80 17.14 -15.73 0.91
N VAL A 81 16.20 -15.70 1.85
CA VAL A 81 14.77 -15.60 1.54
C VAL A 81 14.45 -14.24 0.91
N SER A 82 15.03 -13.16 1.41
CA SER A 82 14.95 -11.82 0.80
C SER A 82 15.45 -11.83 -0.65
N SER A 83 16.61 -12.43 -0.92
CA SER A 83 17.14 -12.53 -2.29
C SER A 83 16.20 -13.30 -3.21
N ARG A 84 15.56 -14.37 -2.72
CA ARG A 84 14.61 -15.17 -3.49
C ARG A 84 13.33 -14.41 -3.82
N ILE A 85 12.70 -13.76 -2.82
CA ILE A 85 11.47 -13.02 -3.05
C ILE A 85 11.71 -11.81 -3.95
N ILE A 86 12.82 -11.09 -3.77
CA ILE A 86 13.22 -9.99 -4.66
C ILE A 86 13.39 -10.50 -6.09
N SER A 87 14.09 -11.63 -6.28
CA SER A 87 14.28 -12.21 -7.61
C SER A 87 12.93 -12.52 -8.27
N LEU A 88 12.01 -13.18 -7.57
CA LEU A 88 10.66 -13.47 -8.10
C LEU A 88 9.90 -12.20 -8.48
N TRP A 89 9.88 -11.17 -7.62
CA TRP A 89 9.18 -9.91 -7.92
C TRP A 89 9.82 -9.15 -9.06
N THR A 90 11.16 -9.13 -9.16
CA THR A 90 11.86 -8.46 -10.26
C THR A 90 11.68 -9.17 -11.60
N ASP A 91 11.65 -10.51 -11.61
CA ASP A 91 11.36 -11.29 -12.82
C ASP A 91 9.94 -11.03 -13.31
N PHE A 92 8.98 -11.01 -12.38
CA PHE A 92 7.59 -10.69 -12.68
C PHE A 92 7.45 -9.27 -13.25
N ALA A 93 8.13 -8.28 -12.66
CA ALA A 93 8.12 -6.91 -13.14
C ALA A 93 8.74 -6.77 -14.55
N LYS A 94 9.77 -7.56 -14.87
CA LYS A 94 10.45 -7.52 -16.18
C LYS A 94 9.68 -8.22 -17.29
N SER A 95 9.05 -9.35 -16.98
CA SER A 95 8.55 -10.29 -18.00
C SER A 95 7.07 -10.66 -17.87
N GLY A 96 6.41 -10.23 -16.79
CA GLY A 96 5.03 -10.64 -16.48
C GLY A 96 4.89 -12.07 -15.98
N MET A 97 6.00 -12.78 -15.76
CA MET A 97 6.07 -14.11 -15.19
C MET A 97 7.27 -14.26 -14.26
N ALA A 98 7.22 -15.16 -13.29
CA ALA A 98 8.33 -15.45 -12.41
C ALA A 98 8.30 -16.92 -11.99
N PRO A 99 9.43 -17.58 -11.75
CA PRO A 99 10.76 -17.17 -12.18
C PRO A 99 10.86 -17.15 -13.73
N GLN A 100 11.70 -16.28 -14.29
CA GLN A 100 11.91 -16.24 -15.75
C GLN A 100 12.56 -17.54 -16.26
N TYR A 101 13.44 -18.13 -15.44
CA TYR A 101 14.16 -19.38 -15.73
C TYR A 101 13.97 -20.38 -14.58
N PRO A 102 12.95 -21.25 -14.65
CA PRO A 102 12.70 -22.24 -13.61
C PRO A 102 13.86 -23.23 -13.42
N ASN A 103 14.15 -23.57 -12.17
CA ASN A 103 15.17 -24.55 -11.78
C ASN A 103 14.79 -25.21 -10.44
N PHE A 104 15.70 -25.99 -9.84
CA PHE A 104 15.43 -26.68 -8.57
C PHE A 104 15.21 -25.73 -7.38
N GLU A 105 15.91 -24.59 -7.35
CA GLU A 105 15.77 -23.58 -6.29
C GLU A 105 14.55 -22.67 -6.53
N TYR A 106 14.28 -22.35 -7.79
CA TYR A 106 13.17 -21.55 -8.26
C TYR A 106 12.24 -22.42 -9.12
N PRO A 107 11.43 -23.30 -8.51
CA PRO A 107 10.50 -24.13 -9.28
C PRO A 107 9.50 -23.25 -10.02
N ALA A 108 8.93 -23.81 -11.09
CA ALA A 108 7.96 -23.10 -11.92
C ALA A 108 6.77 -22.61 -11.08
N TRP A 109 6.41 -21.33 -11.26
CA TRP A 109 5.20 -20.76 -10.69
C TRP A 109 4.09 -20.80 -11.75
N PRO A 110 3.14 -21.74 -11.64
CA PRO A 110 2.06 -21.82 -12.61
C PRO A 110 1.14 -20.59 -12.50
N ARG A 111 0.72 -20.09 -13.65
CA ARG A 111 -0.38 -19.13 -13.75
C ARG A 111 -1.65 -19.77 -13.19
N ALA A 112 -2.41 -19.01 -12.42
CA ALA A 112 -3.74 -19.40 -11.99
C ALA A 112 -4.71 -19.42 -13.18
N THR A 113 -5.45 -20.52 -13.33
CA THR A 113 -6.51 -20.67 -14.31
C THR A 113 -7.83 -21.00 -13.60
N PRO A 114 -8.98 -20.88 -14.27
CA PRO A 114 -10.27 -21.25 -13.67
C PRO A 114 -10.35 -22.74 -13.26
N SER A 115 -9.54 -23.61 -13.88
CA SER A 115 -9.48 -25.05 -13.61
C SER A 115 -8.33 -25.46 -12.69
N ASN A 116 -7.33 -24.60 -12.49
CA ASN A 116 -6.17 -24.86 -11.65
C ASN A 116 -5.77 -23.58 -10.92
N VAL A 117 -6.29 -23.43 -9.70
CA VAL A 117 -5.91 -22.35 -8.81
C VAL A 117 -4.85 -22.87 -7.85
N SER A 118 -3.58 -22.72 -8.22
CA SER A 118 -2.44 -23.11 -7.37
C SER A 118 -1.81 -21.87 -6.74
N ALA A 119 -1.12 -22.08 -5.62
CA ALA A 119 -0.41 -21.03 -4.91
C ALA A 119 1.06 -21.36 -4.80
N TYR A 120 1.92 -20.36 -4.96
CA TYR A 120 3.36 -20.52 -4.79
C TYR A 120 3.75 -20.23 -3.35
N ARG A 121 4.31 -21.21 -2.66
CA ARG A 121 4.65 -21.11 -1.25
C ARG A 121 6.06 -20.56 -1.11
N ILE A 122 6.16 -19.40 -0.46
CA ILE A 122 7.41 -18.70 -0.17
C ILE A 122 7.71 -18.93 1.31
N GLY A 123 8.42 -20.03 1.58
CA GLY A 123 8.90 -20.40 2.91
C GLY A 123 10.42 -20.42 2.97
N ARG A 124 10.98 -21.32 3.79
CA ARG A 124 12.44 -21.62 3.78
C ARG A 124 12.94 -22.12 2.42
N SER A 125 12.04 -22.72 1.65
CA SER A 125 12.22 -23.15 0.27
C SER A 125 11.03 -22.67 -0.55
N LEU A 126 11.24 -22.47 -1.85
CA LEU A 126 10.18 -22.14 -2.79
C LEU A 126 9.52 -23.41 -3.28
N GLN A 127 8.20 -23.49 -3.26
CA GLN A 127 7.47 -24.68 -3.71
C GLN A 127 6.13 -24.30 -4.35
N PRO A 128 5.79 -24.86 -5.53
CA PRO A 128 4.42 -24.82 -6.01
C PRO A 128 3.54 -25.66 -5.07
N GLY A 129 2.39 -25.11 -4.69
CA GLY A 129 1.46 -25.75 -3.78
C GLY A 129 0.05 -25.79 -4.34
N PRO A 130 -0.82 -26.63 -3.76
CA PRO A 130 -2.24 -26.59 -4.05
C PRO A 130 -2.85 -25.25 -3.64
N GLU A 131 -4.11 -25.05 -4.03
CA GLU A 131 -4.92 -23.90 -3.62
C GLU A 131 -4.88 -23.69 -2.09
N TYR A 132 -4.70 -22.45 -1.67
CA TYR A 132 -4.55 -22.13 -0.25
C TYR A 132 -5.90 -22.06 0.47
N ARG A 133 -6.06 -22.89 1.52
CA ARG A 133 -7.20 -22.91 2.46
C ARG A 133 -8.58 -22.93 1.80
N VAL A 134 -8.77 -23.81 0.82
CA VAL A 134 -10.01 -23.97 0.03
C VAL A 134 -11.27 -24.05 0.89
N GLU A 135 -11.27 -24.84 1.96
CA GLU A 135 -12.45 -25.03 2.81
C GLU A 135 -12.86 -23.76 3.53
N ALA A 136 -11.89 -23.03 4.09
CA ALA A 136 -12.15 -21.75 4.76
C ALA A 136 -12.68 -20.72 3.76
N THR A 137 -12.09 -20.65 2.57
CA THR A 137 -12.59 -19.79 1.49
C THR A 137 -14.02 -20.15 1.11
N ARG A 138 -14.35 -21.44 0.92
CA ARG A 138 -15.73 -21.87 0.58
C ARG A 138 -16.72 -21.47 1.67
N PHE A 139 -16.33 -21.62 2.93
CA PHE A 139 -17.16 -21.20 4.05
C PHE A 139 -17.45 -19.70 4.02
N TRP A 140 -16.42 -18.85 3.89
CA TRP A 140 -16.58 -17.39 3.92
C TRP A 140 -17.18 -16.80 2.65
N SER A 141 -16.92 -17.39 1.48
CA SER A 141 -17.44 -16.90 0.19
C SER A 141 -18.84 -17.41 -0.15
N GLY A 142 -19.24 -18.59 0.36
CA GLY A 142 -20.53 -19.20 0.05
C GLY A 142 -21.45 -19.34 1.26
N ILE A 143 -21.00 -20.08 2.29
CA ILE A 143 -21.86 -20.50 3.41
C ILE A 143 -22.25 -19.33 4.30
N SER A 144 -21.32 -18.44 4.66
CA SER A 144 -21.60 -17.31 5.54
C SER A 144 -22.65 -16.33 4.96
N PRO A 145 -22.54 -15.88 3.69
CA PRO A 145 -23.59 -15.06 3.07
C PRO A 145 -24.94 -15.78 2.94
N ALA A 146 -24.93 -17.08 2.59
CA ALA A 146 -26.16 -17.86 2.48
C ALA A 146 -26.89 -18.02 3.83
N LEU A 147 -26.15 -18.23 4.92
CA LEU A 147 -26.70 -18.30 6.27
C LEU A 147 -27.26 -16.94 6.72
N LEU A 148 -26.58 -15.84 6.40
CA LEU A 148 -27.09 -14.49 6.67
C LEU A 148 -28.35 -14.19 5.85
N GLY A 149 -28.39 -14.63 4.59
CA GLY A 149 -29.55 -14.50 3.70
C GLY A 149 -30.75 -15.34 4.16
N GLN A 150 -30.54 -16.55 4.67
CA GLN A 150 -31.59 -17.38 5.26
C GLN A 150 -32.10 -16.79 6.57
N ARG A 151 -31.22 -16.24 7.43
CA ARG A 151 -31.62 -15.63 8.70
C ARG A 151 -32.36 -14.30 8.52
N GLY A 152 -32.16 -13.61 7.40
CA GLY A 152 -32.95 -12.43 6.99
C GLY A 152 -34.27 -12.78 6.29
N GLY A 153 -34.57 -14.06 6.06
CA GLY A 153 -35.81 -14.53 5.43
C GLY A 153 -36.97 -14.77 6.40
N GLU A 154 -36.71 -14.78 7.70
CA GLU A 154 -37.74 -14.87 8.74
C GLU A 154 -37.77 -13.57 9.54
N SER A 155 -38.75 -12.72 9.23
CA SER A 155 -39.09 -11.45 9.90
C SER A 155 -38.00 -10.37 9.89
N ASP A 156 -38.12 -9.40 8.99
CA ASP A 156 -38.27 -7.97 9.31
C ASP A 156 -37.89 -7.10 8.09
N ASP A 157 -38.85 -6.30 7.63
CA ASP A 157 -38.83 -5.54 6.37
C ASP A 157 -37.95 -4.27 6.44
N SER A 158 -36.97 -4.21 7.34
CA SER A 158 -36.11 -3.03 7.48
C SER A 158 -34.83 -3.28 8.29
N ARG A 159 -33.82 -3.93 7.68
CA ARG A 159 -32.37 -3.61 7.81
C ARG A 159 -31.52 -4.76 7.27
N SER A 160 -30.97 -4.58 6.07
CA SER A 160 -29.94 -5.48 5.51
C SER A 160 -28.68 -5.48 6.38
N GLY A 161 -28.53 -6.54 7.17
CA GLY A 161 -27.28 -6.94 7.81
C GLY A 161 -26.49 -7.89 6.90
N ALA A 162 -25.94 -7.38 5.80
CA ALA A 162 -24.89 -8.03 5.03
C ALA A 162 -24.15 -6.95 4.23
N LEU A 163 -22.81 -7.06 4.16
CA LEU A 163 -21.90 -6.22 3.37
C LEU A 163 -22.13 -6.39 1.85
N ALA A 164 -23.36 -6.16 1.39
CA ALA A 164 -23.58 -5.64 0.06
C ALA A 164 -23.23 -4.15 0.17
N THR A 165 -22.07 -3.74 -0.31
CA THR A 165 -21.88 -2.32 -0.64
C THR A 165 -22.82 -2.05 -1.82
N PRO A 166 -23.93 -1.32 -1.61
CA PRO A 166 -24.77 -0.95 -2.74
C PRO A 166 -23.90 -0.06 -3.63
N SER A 167 -24.00 -0.23 -4.95
CA SER A 167 -23.29 0.66 -5.89
C SER A 167 -23.63 2.11 -5.54
N GLY A 168 -22.66 2.85 -4.99
CA GLY A 168 -22.84 4.24 -4.57
C GLY A 168 -22.79 4.53 -3.06
N TYR A 169 -22.63 3.54 -2.17
CA TYR A 169 -22.34 3.85 -0.76
C TYR A 169 -20.87 4.23 -0.57
N VAL A 170 -20.61 5.54 -0.58
CA VAL A 170 -19.38 6.10 0.00
C VAL A 170 -19.65 6.27 1.49
N GLU A 171 -18.84 5.63 2.33
CA GLU A 171 -18.93 5.74 3.78
C GLU A 171 -18.96 7.23 4.18
N PRO A 172 -19.87 7.67 5.07
CA PRO A 172 -20.02 9.08 5.42
C PRO A 172 -18.71 9.68 5.98
N LEU A 173 -17.84 8.84 6.54
CA LEU A 173 -16.49 9.19 6.98
C LEU A 173 -15.58 9.65 5.83
N TYR A 174 -15.61 8.96 4.68
CA TYR A 174 -14.82 9.36 3.52
C TYR A 174 -15.35 10.65 2.90
N ARG A 175 -16.66 10.88 2.95
CA ARG A 175 -17.25 12.15 2.52
C ARG A 175 -16.77 13.31 3.39
N THR A 176 -16.79 13.17 4.71
CA THR A 176 -16.30 14.22 5.62
C THR A 176 -14.79 14.44 5.49
N LEU A 177 -14.01 13.38 5.31
CA LEU A 177 -12.57 13.47 5.03
C LEU A 177 -12.28 14.14 3.67
N ALA A 178 -13.06 13.86 2.63
CA ALA A 178 -12.88 14.51 1.33
C ALA A 178 -13.13 16.02 1.41
N TRP A 179 -14.21 16.44 2.07
CA TRP A 179 -14.49 17.87 2.27
C TRP A 179 -13.46 18.56 3.18
N SER A 180 -12.91 17.87 4.18
CA SER A 180 -11.85 18.43 5.02
C SER A 180 -10.54 18.60 4.23
N MET A 181 -10.16 17.63 3.40
CA MET A 181 -8.99 17.74 2.53
C MET A 181 -9.13 18.90 1.52
N VAL A 182 -10.32 19.08 0.93
CA VAL A 182 -10.60 20.20 0.03
C VAL A 182 -10.53 21.53 0.77
N ALA A 183 -11.10 21.63 1.97
CA ALA A 183 -11.04 22.85 2.79
C ALA A 183 -9.59 23.22 3.16
N VAL A 184 -8.77 22.24 3.53
CA VAL A 184 -7.34 22.44 3.82
C VAL A 184 -6.58 22.90 2.57
N ALA A 185 -6.83 22.28 1.42
CA ALA A 185 -6.20 22.66 0.16
C ALA A 185 -6.54 24.12 -0.24
N ILE A 186 -7.81 24.53 -0.08
CA ILE A 186 -8.23 25.91 -0.33
C ILE A 186 -7.55 26.88 0.63
N ALA A 187 -7.48 26.55 1.93
CA ALA A 187 -6.81 27.38 2.92
C ALA A 187 -5.32 27.59 2.60
N LEU A 188 -4.62 26.51 2.20
CA LEU A 188 -3.21 26.58 1.79
C LEU A 188 -3.03 27.40 0.50
N ALA A 189 -3.93 27.27 -0.47
CA ALA A 189 -3.89 28.07 -1.70
C ALA A 189 -4.10 29.57 -1.41
N LEU A 190 -5.05 29.92 -0.54
CA LEU A 190 -5.26 31.31 -0.11
C LEU A 190 -4.04 31.86 0.63
N ALA A 191 -3.43 31.08 1.52
CA ALA A 191 -2.21 31.48 2.21
C ALA A 191 -1.05 31.75 1.23
N LEU A 192 -0.89 30.89 0.21
CA LEU A 192 0.09 31.09 -0.87
C LEU A 192 -0.19 32.35 -1.69
N ILE A 193 -1.46 32.61 -2.04
CA ILE A 193 -1.84 33.82 -2.78
C ILE A 193 -1.53 35.07 -1.94
N VAL A 194 -1.89 35.09 -0.66
CA VAL A 194 -1.57 36.20 0.25
C VAL A 194 -0.06 36.41 0.35
N LEU A 195 0.70 35.33 0.51
CA LEU A 195 2.17 35.39 0.52
C LEU A 195 2.71 36.00 -0.77
N LEU A 196 2.22 35.56 -1.93
CA LEU A 196 2.63 36.10 -3.23
C LEU A 196 2.28 37.57 -3.39
N VAL A 197 1.11 38.01 -2.91
CA VAL A 197 0.71 39.43 -2.92
C VAL A 197 1.62 40.26 -2.02
N VAL A 198 1.95 39.76 -0.83
CA VAL A 198 2.88 40.44 0.09
C VAL A 198 4.26 40.55 -0.56
N LEU A 199 4.79 39.46 -1.13
CA LEU A 199 6.08 39.47 -1.81
C LEU A 199 6.08 40.40 -3.04
N TYR A 200 5.00 40.44 -3.80
CA TYR A 200 4.85 41.35 -4.94
C TYR A 200 4.87 42.81 -4.49
N ASN A 201 4.12 43.15 -3.43
CA ASN A 201 4.07 44.50 -2.88
C ASN A 201 5.41 44.91 -2.25
N GLN A 202 6.10 43.99 -1.58
CA GLN A 202 7.46 44.22 -1.07
C GLN A 202 8.42 44.50 -2.22
N LYS A 203 8.42 43.68 -3.28
CA LYS A 203 9.28 43.89 -4.45
C LYS A 203 9.00 45.23 -5.15
N LYS A 204 7.73 45.59 -5.30
CA LYS A 204 7.32 46.89 -5.88
C LYS A 204 7.75 48.09 -5.02
N SER A 205 7.66 47.97 -3.69
CA SER A 205 8.13 49.01 -2.76
C SER A 205 9.65 49.18 -2.81
N GLN A 206 10.40 48.06 -2.87
CA GLN A 206 11.86 48.09 -3.02
C GLN A 206 12.28 48.66 -4.39
N SER A 207 11.57 48.34 -5.48
CA SER A 207 11.87 48.92 -6.81
C SER A 207 11.58 50.42 -6.89
N PHE A 208 10.60 50.92 -6.12
CA PHE A 208 10.32 52.35 -6.01
C PHE A 208 11.44 53.10 -5.28
N ARG A 209 11.95 52.53 -4.18
CA ARG A 209 13.11 53.10 -3.45
C ARG A 209 14.38 53.16 -4.28
N ALA A 210 14.68 52.11 -5.04
CA ALA A 210 15.83 52.10 -5.94
C ALA A 210 15.72 53.17 -7.06
N SER A 211 14.51 53.44 -7.56
CA SER A 211 14.30 54.48 -8.59
C SER A 211 14.38 55.89 -8.00
N SER A 212 13.85 56.12 -6.79
CA SER A 212 13.97 57.42 -6.11
C SER A 212 15.41 57.75 -5.72
N ASP A 213 16.22 56.74 -5.34
CA ASP A 213 17.65 56.94 -5.03
C ASP A 213 18.48 57.23 -6.30
N LEU A 214 18.09 56.67 -7.45
CA LEU A 214 18.68 57.00 -8.76
C LEU A 214 18.31 58.41 -9.26
N ASP A 215 17.08 58.87 -9.02
CA ASP A 215 16.68 60.25 -9.36
C ASP A 215 17.30 61.29 -8.40
N ASN A 216 17.38 61.00 -7.10
CA ASN A 216 18.05 61.88 -6.13
C ASN A 216 19.57 61.97 -6.33
N SER A 217 20.23 60.88 -6.79
CA SER A 217 21.66 60.91 -7.11
C SER A 217 21.96 61.65 -8.43
N ARG A 218 21.01 61.67 -9.38
CA ARG A 218 21.10 62.50 -10.59
C ARG A 218 20.85 63.99 -10.35
N MET A 219 20.03 64.37 -9.37
CA MET A 219 19.85 65.80 -9.01
C MET A 219 21.01 66.39 -8.20
N SER A 220 21.82 65.57 -7.52
CA SER A 220 22.97 66.03 -6.72
C SER A 220 24.26 66.25 -7.52
N THR A 221 24.32 65.80 -8.79
CA THR A 221 25.54 65.85 -9.62
C THR A 221 25.56 67.00 -10.65
N GLY A 222 24.69 67.99 -10.53
CA GLY A 222 24.62 69.16 -11.40
C GLY A 222 25.09 70.45 -10.74
N GLY A 223 26.40 70.62 -10.55
CA GLY A 223 27.00 71.95 -10.36
C GLY A 223 28.11 72.06 -9.32
N SER A 224 29.34 71.71 -9.71
CA SER A 224 30.51 72.54 -9.40
C SER A 224 31.72 72.08 -10.22
N THR A 225 31.99 72.76 -11.33
CA THR A 225 33.28 72.76 -12.02
C THR A 225 33.64 74.20 -12.38
N LEU A 226 34.88 74.59 -12.03
CA LEU A 226 35.67 75.76 -12.50
C LEU A 226 35.13 77.13 -12.04
N TYR A 227 35.77 77.84 -11.10
CA TYR A 227 37.10 78.46 -11.16
C TYR A 227 37.59 78.84 -9.74
#